data_AF-A0A973JX56-F1
#
_entry.id   AF-A0A973JX56-F1
#
_cell.length_a   1.000
_cell.length_b   1.000
_cell.length_c   1.000
_cell.angle_alpha   90.00
_cell.angle_beta   90.00
_cell.angle_gamma   90.00
#
_symmetry.space_group_name_H-M   'P 1'
#
loop_
_entity.id
_entity.type
_entity.pdbx_description
1 polymer ?
#
loop_
_entity_poly.entity_id
_entity_poly.type
_entity_poly.pdbx_seq_one_letter_code
_entity_poly.pdbx_strand_id
1 'polypeptide(L)'
;MHLSILASDLDGTLAEDGHVAPETWDALRAAKAAHLTLILVTGRTLGSFTPEGPFAELFDAIVAEDGAVVYFPHQDVVVLPFGRLPATLLERIDALHLPLEHGMALIATHVPFDEPILVALRACGGGATVEYNRGAVMLLPLGATKGTGLAYALRELGLSERNVVACGDAENDRSLLAQAELAVVVDNATPAIKELADVVLPEPAGAGMRGLIRDLIAGQVGTRRVRPERRLSLGWRSDQTPFLLDSWQLIDGVWGISGDSASGKSWLGGLIAEEIMTQGYQMVIVDPEGDYRSLAALPHTMLVGGRDTQLQRVGDVITLCEYARCNLIIDLSWMPIAERNAFTERLLRALLDLRTRCNRPHWLLIDEVQQSYADWTDP
;
A
#
# COMPACT_ATOMS: atom_id res chain seq x y z
N MET A 1 1.95 14.17 -4.75
CA MET A 1 2.92 13.18 -4.24
C MET A 1 2.23 11.83 -4.27
N HIS A 2 2.85 10.79 -4.82
CA HIS A 2 2.22 9.46 -4.87
C HIS A 2 2.05 8.82 -3.48
N LEU A 3 2.89 9.16 -2.51
CA LEU A 3 2.74 8.74 -1.13
C LEU A 3 1.72 9.63 -0.43
N SER A 4 0.56 9.07 -0.15
CA SER A 4 -0.55 9.83 0.47
C SER A 4 -1.17 9.11 1.66
N ILE A 5 -0.62 7.96 2.05
CA ILE A 5 -1.15 7.12 3.12
C ILE A 5 -0.02 6.87 4.12
N LEU A 6 -0.27 7.20 5.38
CA LEU A 6 0.63 6.89 6.49
C LEU A 6 0.00 5.79 7.33
N ALA A 7 0.60 4.60 7.26
CA ALA A 7 0.30 3.49 8.17
C ALA A 7 1.36 3.47 9.27
N SER A 8 0.96 3.54 10.54
CA SER A 8 1.93 3.63 11.63
C SER A 8 1.62 2.65 12.74
N ASP A 9 2.67 2.05 13.27
CA ASP A 9 2.60 1.43 14.59
C ASP A 9 2.32 2.47 15.69
N LEU A 10 1.80 2.00 16.83
CA LEU A 10 1.55 2.81 18.02
C LEU A 10 2.74 2.83 18.97
N ASP A 11 3.05 1.70 19.62
CA ASP A 11 3.91 1.62 20.80
C ASP A 11 5.39 1.63 20.42
N GLY A 12 6.12 2.67 20.83
CA GLY A 12 7.50 2.85 20.40
C GLY A 12 7.64 3.57 19.05
N THR A 13 6.52 3.86 18.37
CA THR A 13 6.48 4.58 17.09
C THR A 13 5.73 5.91 17.18
N LEU A 14 4.42 5.91 17.44
CA LEU A 14 3.67 7.16 17.69
C LEU A 14 3.69 7.55 19.17
N ALA A 15 3.65 6.54 20.04
CA ALA A 15 3.59 6.66 21.48
C ALA A 15 4.93 6.29 22.12
N GLU A 16 5.24 6.95 23.24
CA GLU A 16 6.32 6.60 24.14
C GLU A 16 5.70 6.28 25.51
N ASP A 17 6.10 5.15 26.11
CA ASP A 17 5.48 4.65 27.35
C ASP A 17 3.94 4.56 27.28
N GLY A 18 3.43 4.21 26.10
CA GLY A 18 2.01 4.08 25.82
C GLY A 18 1.25 5.40 25.66
N HIS A 19 1.91 6.55 25.70
CA HIS A 19 1.29 7.86 25.58
C HIS A 19 1.76 8.57 24.30
N VAL A 20 0.80 9.16 23.57
CA VAL A 20 1.09 10.00 22.40
C VAL A 20 1.19 11.46 22.86
N ALA A 21 2.33 12.09 22.59
CA ALA A 21 2.57 13.48 22.96
C ALA A 21 1.62 14.45 22.22
N PRO A 22 1.20 15.57 22.85
CA PRO A 22 0.35 16.59 22.22
C PRO A 22 0.86 17.07 20.86
N GLU A 23 2.17 17.28 20.73
CA GLU A 23 2.81 17.73 19.50
C GLU A 23 2.72 16.68 18.38
N THR A 24 2.70 15.39 18.74
CA THR A 24 2.50 14.30 17.78
C THR A 24 1.05 14.29 17.30
N TRP A 25 0.09 14.56 18.17
CA TRP A 25 -1.31 14.74 17.77
C TRP A 25 -1.49 15.93 16.81
N ASP A 26 -0.82 17.05 17.07
CA ASP A 26 -0.86 18.21 16.18
C ASP A 26 -0.25 17.91 14.80
N ALA A 27 0.82 17.13 14.75
CA ALA A 27 1.36 16.66 13.47
C ALA A 27 0.38 15.77 12.72
N LEU A 28 -0.30 14.83 13.40
CA LEU A 28 -1.33 13.99 12.75
C LEU A 28 -2.51 14.82 12.24
N ARG A 29 -2.94 15.86 12.97
CA ARG A 29 -3.93 16.83 12.48
C ARG A 29 -3.44 17.56 11.24
N ALA A 30 -2.18 18.01 11.22
CA ALA A 30 -1.58 18.65 10.05
C ALA A 30 -1.53 17.69 8.84
N ALA A 31 -1.24 16.41 9.07
CA ALA A 31 -1.27 15.38 8.03
C ALA A 31 -2.67 15.24 7.42
N LYS A 32 -3.73 15.18 8.25
CA LYS A 32 -5.12 15.15 7.77
C LYS A 32 -5.51 16.42 7.01
N ALA A 33 -5.09 17.60 7.50
CA ALA A 33 -5.31 18.86 6.82
C ALA A 33 -4.61 18.93 5.45
N ALA A 34 -3.50 18.20 5.28
CA ALA A 34 -2.79 18.01 4.01
C ALA A 34 -3.34 16.84 3.16
N HIS A 35 -4.51 16.30 3.51
CA HIS A 35 -5.19 15.20 2.82
C HIS A 35 -4.44 13.85 2.84
N LEU A 36 -3.56 13.63 3.82
CA LEU A 36 -3.01 12.29 4.05
C LEU A 36 -4.07 11.39 4.68
N THR A 37 -4.16 10.16 4.19
CA THR A 37 -4.92 9.09 4.85
C THR A 37 -4.08 8.53 5.98
N LEU A 38 -4.65 8.39 7.18
CA LEU A 38 -3.97 7.87 8.35
C LEU A 38 -4.55 6.51 8.72
N ILE A 39 -3.69 5.49 8.85
CA ILE A 39 -4.06 4.15 9.32
C ILE A 39 -3.22 3.83 10.55
N LEU A 40 -3.88 3.56 11.67
CA LEU A 40 -3.19 3.06 12.86
C LEU A 40 -3.08 1.54 12.74
N VAL A 41 -1.93 0.99 13.06
CA VAL A 41 -1.69 -0.46 13.09
C VAL A 41 -1.11 -0.80 14.45
N THR A 42 -1.68 -1.73 15.20
CA THR A 42 -1.22 -1.99 16.57
C THR A 42 -1.51 -3.43 17.01
N GLY A 43 -0.65 -3.96 17.88
CA GLY A 43 -0.89 -5.22 18.59
C GLY A 43 -1.91 -5.09 19.72
N ARG A 44 -2.23 -3.86 20.15
CA ARG A 44 -3.19 -3.60 21.22
C ARG A 44 -4.61 -4.04 20.85
N THR A 45 -5.38 -4.42 21.86
CA THR A 45 -6.82 -4.69 21.72
C THR A 45 -7.57 -3.39 21.43
N LEU A 46 -8.61 -3.43 20.59
CA LEU A 46 -9.33 -2.22 20.15
C LEU A 46 -9.92 -1.40 21.32
N GLY A 47 -10.34 -2.09 22.39
CA GLY A 47 -10.88 -1.44 23.59
C GLY A 47 -9.84 -0.77 24.49
N SER A 48 -8.54 -1.03 24.29
CA SER A 48 -7.49 -0.57 25.21
C SER A 48 -7.00 0.86 24.95
N PHE A 49 -6.96 1.32 23.69
CA PHE A 49 -6.42 2.66 23.36
C PHE A 49 -7.48 3.68 22.92
N THR A 50 -8.72 3.24 22.67
CA THR A 50 -9.84 4.13 22.34
C THR A 50 -10.13 5.23 23.39
N PRO A 51 -9.81 5.12 24.69
CA PRO A 51 -9.99 6.21 25.65
C PRO A 51 -8.85 7.26 25.68
N GLU A 52 -7.68 6.97 25.10
CA GLU A 52 -6.43 7.72 25.37
C GLU A 52 -6.07 8.77 24.29
N GLY A 53 -7.02 9.16 23.44
CA GLY A 53 -6.79 10.20 22.45
C GLY A 53 -7.85 10.24 21.33
N PRO A 54 -7.74 11.20 20.40
CA PRO A 54 -8.70 11.38 19.30
C PRO A 54 -8.48 10.35 18.17
N PHE A 55 -8.20 9.07 18.50
CA PHE A 55 -7.89 8.04 17.51
C PHE A 55 -9.01 7.86 16.47
N ALA A 56 -10.25 7.74 16.93
CA ALA A 56 -11.41 7.59 16.06
C ALA A 56 -11.73 8.86 15.24
N GLU A 57 -11.23 10.02 15.64
CA GLU A 57 -11.39 11.28 14.89
C GLU A 57 -10.33 11.42 13.80
N LEU A 58 -9.09 10.99 14.08
CA LEU A 58 -7.95 11.24 13.21
C LEU A 58 -7.68 10.13 12.19
N PHE A 59 -7.91 8.86 12.55
CA PHE A 59 -7.55 7.73 11.70
C PHE A 59 -8.72 7.27 10.84
N ASP A 60 -8.44 7.05 9.55
CA ASP A 60 -9.41 6.57 8.56
C ASP A 60 -9.71 5.07 8.76
N ALA A 61 -8.72 4.33 9.28
CA ALA A 61 -8.87 2.95 9.73
C ALA A 61 -7.91 2.64 10.89
N ILE A 62 -8.32 1.70 11.73
CA ILE A 62 -7.52 1.20 12.84
C ILE A 62 -7.44 -0.31 12.75
N VAL A 63 -6.23 -0.81 12.51
CA VAL A 63 -5.87 -2.22 12.45
C VAL A 63 -5.34 -2.62 13.83
N ALA A 64 -6.18 -3.28 14.62
CA ALA A 64 -5.89 -3.68 15.99
C ALA A 64 -5.63 -5.20 16.09
N GLU A 65 -5.17 -5.64 17.26
CA GLU A 65 -4.89 -7.05 17.56
C GLU A 65 -4.01 -7.70 16.47
N ASP A 66 -2.90 -7.04 16.13
CA ASP A 66 -1.94 -7.45 15.09
C ASP A 66 -2.61 -7.81 13.75
N GLY A 67 -3.65 -7.04 13.39
CA GLY A 67 -4.38 -7.18 12.14
C GLY A 67 -5.54 -8.17 12.15
N ALA A 68 -5.82 -8.80 13.28
CA ALA A 68 -7.00 -9.65 13.42
C ALA A 68 -8.32 -8.84 13.49
N VAL A 69 -8.24 -7.56 13.83
CA VAL A 69 -9.39 -6.64 13.91
C VAL A 69 -9.12 -5.40 13.08
N VAL A 70 -10.10 -4.98 12.28
CA VAL A 70 -10.06 -3.70 11.55
C VAL A 70 -11.30 -2.90 11.88
N TYR A 71 -11.11 -1.69 12.40
CA TYR A 71 -12.16 -0.74 12.73
C TYR A 71 -12.11 0.45 11.78
N PHE A 72 -13.28 0.84 11.25
CA PHE A 72 -13.46 2.02 10.39
C PHE A 72 -14.26 3.08 11.14
N PRO A 73 -13.61 4.08 11.77
CA PRO A 73 -14.28 5.02 12.67
C PRO A 73 -15.41 5.82 12.02
N HIS A 74 -15.23 6.25 10.77
CA HIS A 74 -16.25 7.02 10.05
C HIS A 74 -17.55 6.26 9.81
N GLN A 75 -17.49 4.93 9.74
CA GLN A 75 -18.64 4.07 9.51
C GLN A 75 -19.15 3.41 10.80
N ASP A 76 -18.38 3.50 11.88
CA ASP A 76 -18.57 2.74 13.12
C ASP A 76 -18.70 1.22 12.87
N VAL A 77 -17.80 0.68 12.04
CA VAL A 77 -17.80 -0.73 11.64
C VAL A 77 -16.53 -1.42 12.10
N VAL A 78 -16.69 -2.51 12.85
CA VAL A 78 -15.60 -3.43 13.23
C VAL A 78 -15.70 -4.71 12.42
N VAL A 79 -14.59 -5.14 11.83
CA VAL A 79 -14.48 -6.37 11.04
C VAL A 79 -13.38 -7.26 11.58
N LEU A 80 -13.63 -8.57 11.57
CA LEU A 80 -12.65 -9.61 11.87
C LEU A 80 -12.29 -10.36 10.58
N PRO A 81 -11.38 -9.84 9.74
CA PRO A 81 -11.15 -10.36 8.39
C PRO A 81 -10.67 -11.82 8.36
N PHE A 82 -10.06 -12.29 9.44
CA PHE A 82 -9.55 -13.66 9.59
C PHE A 82 -10.40 -14.53 10.52
N GLY A 83 -11.56 -14.03 10.95
CA GLY A 83 -12.43 -14.69 11.92
C GLY A 83 -11.87 -14.62 13.35
N ARG A 84 -12.27 -15.58 14.17
CA ARG A 84 -11.87 -15.69 15.58
C ARG A 84 -11.07 -16.97 15.80
N LEU A 85 -10.36 -17.02 16.91
CA LEU A 85 -9.76 -18.26 17.41
C LEU A 85 -10.85 -19.35 17.58
N PRO A 86 -10.54 -20.63 17.29
CA PRO A 86 -11.48 -21.72 17.47
C PRO A 86 -11.99 -21.83 18.91
N ALA A 87 -13.30 -21.99 19.10
CA ALA A 87 -13.90 -22.09 20.44
C ALA A 87 -13.30 -23.23 21.27
N THR A 88 -13.01 -24.38 20.66
CA THR A 88 -12.37 -25.53 21.31
C THR A 88 -10.96 -25.23 21.82
N LEU A 89 -10.26 -24.31 21.17
CA LEU A 89 -8.93 -23.85 21.59
C LEU A 89 -9.07 -22.85 22.76
N LEU A 90 -10.00 -21.90 22.65
CA LEU A 90 -10.32 -20.93 23.71
C LEU A 90 -10.66 -21.65 25.02
N GLU A 91 -11.62 -22.58 24.99
CA GLU A 91 -12.04 -23.36 26.16
C GLU A 91 -10.89 -24.10 26.85
N ARG A 92 -9.96 -24.65 26.06
CA ARG A 92 -8.79 -25.37 26.59
C ARG A 92 -7.77 -24.43 27.20
N ILE A 93 -7.53 -23.28 26.59
CA ILE A 93 -6.60 -22.28 27.10
C ILE A 93 -7.16 -21.66 28.39
N ASP A 94 -8.45 -21.35 28.45
CA ASP A 94 -9.12 -20.82 29.64
C ASP A 94 -9.04 -21.80 30.82
N ALA A 95 -9.14 -23.10 30.54
CA ALA A 95 -8.99 -24.17 31.53
C ALA A 95 -7.57 -24.29 32.11
N LEU A 96 -6.56 -23.63 31.53
CA LEU A 96 -5.20 -23.59 32.07
C LEU A 96 -5.07 -22.59 33.23
N HIS A 97 -6.05 -21.70 33.43
CA HIS A 97 -6.05 -20.68 34.49
C HIS A 97 -4.77 -19.82 34.52
N LEU A 98 -4.26 -19.47 33.34
CA LEU A 98 -3.10 -18.61 33.15
C LEU A 98 -3.52 -17.12 33.18
N PRO A 99 -2.57 -16.19 33.40
CA PRO A 99 -2.82 -14.77 33.18
C PRO A 99 -2.95 -14.50 31.67
N LEU A 100 -4.17 -14.31 31.21
CA LEU A 100 -4.54 -14.10 29.82
C LEU A 100 -5.28 -12.77 29.66
N GLU A 101 -4.99 -12.05 28.58
CA GLU A 101 -5.82 -10.95 28.08
C GLU A 101 -6.60 -11.44 26.86
N HIS A 102 -7.91 -11.15 26.83
CA HIS A 102 -8.79 -11.52 25.73
C HIS A 102 -9.16 -10.28 24.92
N GLY A 103 -8.78 -10.28 23.66
CA GLY A 103 -9.28 -9.38 22.63
C GLY A 103 -10.55 -9.91 21.96
N MET A 104 -10.96 -9.27 20.87
CA MET A 104 -12.06 -9.75 20.03
C MET A 104 -11.68 -11.00 19.24
N ALA A 105 -10.43 -11.07 18.79
CA ALA A 105 -9.88 -12.14 17.95
C ALA A 105 -8.58 -12.72 18.51
N LEU A 106 -7.94 -12.04 19.45
CA LEU A 106 -6.63 -12.37 20.02
C LEU A 106 -6.73 -12.86 21.47
N ILE A 107 -5.81 -13.75 21.85
CA ILE A 107 -5.42 -13.97 23.25
C ILE A 107 -3.98 -13.51 23.42
N ALA A 108 -3.69 -12.69 24.42
CA ALA A 108 -2.34 -12.34 24.81
C ALA A 108 -1.96 -12.91 26.17
N THR A 109 -0.68 -13.27 26.32
CA THR A 109 -0.02 -13.57 27.58
C THR A 109 1.43 -13.11 27.51
N HIS A 110 2.27 -13.56 28.43
CA HIS A 110 3.71 -13.30 28.42
C HIS A 110 4.51 -14.55 28.77
N VAL A 111 5.77 -14.59 28.34
CA VAL A 111 6.73 -15.63 28.73
C VAL A 111 6.90 -15.60 30.27
N PRO A 112 6.86 -16.75 30.97
CA PRO A 112 6.92 -18.12 30.46
C PRO A 112 5.57 -18.84 30.36
N PHE A 113 4.44 -18.13 30.30
CA PHE A 113 3.10 -18.74 30.22
C PHE A 113 2.74 -19.27 28.82
N ASP A 114 3.67 -19.21 27.87
CA ASP A 114 3.47 -19.61 26.48
C ASP A 114 3.56 -21.12 26.26
N GLU A 115 4.41 -21.85 27.00
CA GLU A 115 4.57 -23.29 26.81
C GLU A 115 3.24 -24.08 26.96
N PRO A 116 2.41 -23.86 28.00
CA PRO A 116 1.13 -24.55 28.11
C PRO A 116 0.16 -24.19 26.97
N ILE A 117 0.20 -22.96 26.46
CA ILE A 117 -0.61 -22.51 25.31
C ILE A 117 -0.19 -23.26 24.04
N LEU A 118 1.11 -23.40 23.80
CA LEU A 118 1.62 -24.17 22.66
C LEU A 118 1.20 -25.64 22.72
N VAL A 119 1.18 -26.23 23.93
CA VAL A 119 0.68 -27.60 24.14
C VAL A 119 -0.81 -27.69 23.83
N ALA A 120 -1.62 -26.75 24.32
CA ALA A 120 -3.05 -26.70 24.05
C ALA A 120 -3.35 -26.52 22.54
N LEU A 121 -2.61 -25.64 21.87
CA LEU A 121 -2.70 -25.41 20.43
C LEU A 121 -2.41 -26.69 19.63
N ARG A 122 -1.33 -27.40 19.96
CA ARG A 122 -0.98 -28.67 19.32
C ARG A 122 -2.03 -29.74 19.55
N ALA A 123 -2.58 -29.83 20.76
CA ALA A 123 -3.63 -30.79 21.10
C ALA A 123 -4.94 -30.56 20.32
N CYS A 124 -5.19 -29.32 19.88
CA CYS A 124 -6.34 -28.97 19.03
C CYS A 124 -6.11 -29.21 17.53
N GLY A 125 -4.90 -29.62 17.12
CA GLY A 125 -4.53 -29.72 15.71
C GLY A 125 -4.17 -28.38 15.07
N GLY A 126 -3.85 -27.35 15.85
CA GLY A 126 -3.53 -26.00 15.37
C GLY A 126 -4.76 -25.08 15.32
N GLY A 127 -4.82 -24.23 14.30
CA GLY A 127 -5.94 -23.28 14.11
C GLY A 127 -5.67 -21.85 14.58
N ALA A 128 -4.43 -21.55 14.97
CA ALA A 128 -3.97 -20.21 15.33
C ALA A 128 -2.49 -20.02 14.99
N THR A 129 -2.07 -18.78 14.79
CA THR A 129 -0.67 -18.35 14.76
C THR A 129 -0.25 -17.84 16.13
N VAL A 130 1.03 -18.00 16.46
CA VAL A 130 1.63 -17.49 17.70
C VAL A 130 2.69 -16.47 17.31
N GLU A 131 2.56 -15.27 17.84
CA GLU A 131 3.48 -14.16 17.61
C GLU A 131 4.13 -13.74 18.93
N TYR A 132 5.44 -13.51 18.89
CA TYR A 132 6.24 -13.11 20.05
C TYR A 132 6.71 -11.67 19.85
N ASN A 133 6.49 -10.82 20.84
CA ASN A 133 6.97 -9.44 20.82
C ASN A 133 7.45 -9.01 22.21
N ARG A 134 8.76 -8.77 22.38
CA ARG A 134 9.37 -8.29 23.64
C ARG A 134 8.89 -9.02 24.91
N GLY A 135 8.69 -10.34 24.81
CA GLY A 135 8.23 -11.20 25.91
C GLY A 135 6.71 -11.36 26.02
N ALA A 136 5.93 -10.55 25.31
CA ALA A 136 4.50 -10.82 25.07
C ALA A 136 4.33 -11.94 24.04
N VAL A 137 3.27 -12.72 24.23
CA VAL A 137 2.91 -13.84 23.36
C VAL A 137 1.45 -13.69 22.96
N MET A 138 1.21 -13.62 21.65
CA MET A 138 -0.09 -13.31 21.08
C MET A 138 -0.53 -14.48 20.22
N LEU A 139 -1.73 -14.99 20.49
CA LEU A 139 -2.38 -16.04 19.75
C LEU A 139 -3.43 -15.42 18.84
N LEU A 140 -3.30 -15.65 17.53
CA LEU A 140 -4.02 -14.94 16.49
C LEU A 140 -4.73 -15.92 15.53
N PRO A 141 -5.82 -15.52 14.87
CA PRO A 141 -6.41 -16.31 13.79
C PRO A 141 -5.41 -16.54 12.64
N LEU A 142 -5.52 -17.67 11.95
CA LEU A 142 -4.62 -18.00 10.83
C LEU A 142 -4.65 -16.91 9.75
N GLY A 143 -3.48 -16.40 9.38
CA GLY A 143 -3.32 -15.37 8.35
C GLY A 143 -3.40 -13.93 8.87
N ALA A 144 -3.76 -13.71 10.13
CA ALA A 144 -3.69 -12.40 10.76
C ALA A 144 -2.23 -11.99 11.02
N THR A 145 -1.86 -10.82 10.50
CA THR A 145 -0.61 -10.09 10.74
C THR A 145 -0.90 -8.61 10.55
N LYS A 146 -0.05 -7.72 11.09
CA LYS A 146 -0.17 -6.27 10.84
C LYS A 146 -0.25 -5.94 9.34
N GLY A 147 0.58 -6.58 8.52
CA GLY A 147 0.60 -6.41 7.07
C GLY A 147 -0.69 -6.86 6.37
N THR A 148 -1.23 -8.04 6.72
CA THR A 148 -2.47 -8.55 6.11
C THR A 148 -3.71 -7.78 6.59
N GLY A 149 -3.71 -7.28 7.84
CA GLY A 149 -4.73 -6.36 8.35
C GLY A 149 -4.70 -5.01 7.64
N LEU A 150 -3.51 -4.43 7.40
CA LEU A 150 -3.35 -3.23 6.58
C LEU A 150 -3.83 -3.46 5.14
N ALA A 151 -3.47 -4.58 4.52
CA ALA A 151 -3.91 -4.91 3.17
C ALA A 151 -5.44 -5.01 3.05
N TYR A 152 -6.10 -5.56 4.08
CA TYR A 152 -7.56 -5.56 4.18
C TYR A 152 -8.10 -4.13 4.28
N ALA A 153 -7.59 -3.31 5.22
CA ALA A 153 -8.03 -1.93 5.41
C ALA A 153 -7.90 -1.09 4.12
N LEU A 154 -6.75 -1.17 3.43
CA LEU A 154 -6.53 -0.49 2.15
C LEU A 154 -7.54 -0.94 1.09
N ARG A 155 -7.89 -2.22 1.03
CA ARG A 155 -8.86 -2.73 0.07
C ARG A 155 -10.25 -2.15 0.30
N GLU A 156 -10.74 -2.16 1.54
CA GLU A 156 -12.07 -1.64 1.86
C GLU A 156 -12.13 -0.11 1.66
N LEU A 157 -11.01 0.59 1.85
CA LEU A 157 -10.89 2.03 1.56
C LEU A 157 -10.70 2.35 0.06
N GLY A 158 -10.56 1.34 -0.81
CA GLY A 158 -10.30 1.56 -2.25
C GLY A 158 -8.90 2.10 -2.56
N LEU A 159 -7.95 1.92 -1.64
CA LEU A 159 -6.59 2.46 -1.71
C LEU A 159 -5.58 1.41 -2.17
N SER A 160 -4.36 1.86 -2.47
CA SER A 160 -3.26 1.01 -2.92
C SER A 160 -2.08 1.05 -1.95
N GLU A 161 -1.46 -0.11 -1.77
CA GLU A 161 -0.19 -0.25 -1.04
C GLU A 161 0.96 0.57 -1.66
N ARG A 162 0.86 0.85 -2.97
CA ARG A 162 1.81 1.68 -3.74
C ARG A 162 1.78 3.16 -3.37
N ASN A 163 0.87 3.56 -2.48
CA ASN A 163 0.77 4.92 -1.97
C ASN A 163 1.08 4.99 -0.46
N VAL A 164 1.51 3.87 0.14
CA VAL A 164 1.68 3.72 1.59
C VAL A 164 3.12 3.96 2.01
N VAL A 165 3.25 4.81 3.02
CA VAL A 165 4.39 4.88 3.91
C VAL A 165 4.03 4.13 5.18
N ALA A 166 4.77 3.08 5.51
CA ALA A 166 4.61 2.37 6.78
C ALA A 166 5.72 2.76 7.75
N CYS A 167 5.37 3.01 9.01
CA CYS A 167 6.34 3.23 10.08
C CYS A 167 6.17 2.25 11.25
N GLY A 168 7.28 1.73 11.77
CA GLY A 168 7.31 0.82 12.93
C GLY A 168 8.66 0.86 13.66
N ASP A 169 8.79 0.02 14.69
CA ASP A 169 9.99 -0.01 15.56
C ASP A 169 10.47 -1.43 15.92
N ALA A 170 9.66 -2.47 15.73
CA ALA A 170 9.96 -3.82 16.23
C ALA A 170 9.74 -4.93 15.19
N GLU A 171 10.07 -6.16 15.56
CA GLU A 171 10.04 -7.33 14.66
C GLU A 171 8.63 -7.65 14.12
N ASN A 172 7.58 -7.43 14.91
CA ASN A 172 6.18 -7.63 14.47
C ASN A 172 5.75 -6.63 13.37
N ASP A 173 6.45 -5.51 13.23
CA ASP A 173 6.23 -4.55 12.14
C ASP A 173 6.82 -5.02 10.80
N ARG A 174 7.57 -6.12 10.77
CA ARG A 174 8.13 -6.65 9.52
C ARG A 174 7.06 -6.86 8.45
N SER A 175 5.90 -7.39 8.83
CA SER A 175 4.78 -7.61 7.89
C SER A 175 4.16 -6.30 7.42
N LEU A 176 4.06 -5.30 8.30
CA LEU A 176 3.59 -3.94 8.01
C LEU A 176 4.52 -3.23 7.00
N LEU A 177 5.82 -3.23 7.28
CA LEU A 177 6.83 -2.60 6.43
C LEU A 177 6.96 -3.27 5.05
N ALA A 178 6.82 -4.59 5.00
CA ALA A 178 6.87 -5.34 3.74
C ALA A 178 5.71 -4.99 2.78
N GLN A 179 4.55 -4.62 3.33
CA GLN A 179 3.37 -4.26 2.53
C GLN A 179 3.51 -2.88 1.86
N ALA A 180 4.30 -1.97 2.42
CA ALA A 180 4.32 -0.57 2.03
C ALA A 180 5.21 -0.26 0.81
N GLU A 181 4.88 0.84 0.13
CA GLU A 181 5.75 1.44 -0.89
C GLU A 181 7.01 2.04 -0.25
N LEU A 182 6.90 2.65 0.92
CA LEU A 182 8.05 3.14 1.67
C LEU A 182 8.03 2.58 3.09
N ALA A 183 9.04 1.78 3.44
CA ALA A 183 9.24 1.26 4.78
C ALA A 183 10.12 2.22 5.58
N VAL A 184 9.60 2.77 6.66
CA VAL A 184 10.28 3.73 7.54
C VAL A 184 10.36 3.14 8.94
N VAL A 185 11.46 3.37 9.65
CA VAL A 185 11.56 3.03 11.08
C VAL A 185 12.11 4.20 11.87
N VAL A 186 11.71 4.29 13.13
CA VAL A 186 12.21 5.31 14.09
C VAL A 186 13.60 4.96 14.63
N ASP A 187 14.27 5.92 15.27
CA ASP A 187 15.63 5.66 15.76
C ASP A 187 15.69 4.63 16.91
N ASN A 188 14.67 4.54 17.77
CA ASN A 188 14.62 3.51 18.82
C ASN A 188 14.28 2.11 18.30
N ALA A 189 14.14 1.92 16.99
CA ALA A 189 13.80 0.64 16.40
C ALA A 189 14.90 -0.41 16.58
N THR A 190 14.53 -1.70 16.62
CA THR A 190 15.50 -2.78 16.80
C THR A 190 16.48 -2.86 15.63
N PRO A 191 17.74 -3.29 15.84
CA PRO A 191 18.72 -3.38 14.76
C PRO A 191 18.25 -4.24 13.57
N ALA A 192 17.55 -5.35 13.87
CA ALA A 192 17.03 -6.25 12.86
C ALA A 192 16.00 -5.58 11.95
N ILE A 193 15.11 -4.73 12.49
CA ILE A 193 14.11 -4.04 11.67
C ILE A 193 14.72 -2.86 10.89
N LYS A 194 15.71 -2.16 11.45
CA LYS A 194 16.47 -1.11 10.73
C LYS A 194 17.13 -1.63 9.45
N GLU A 195 17.58 -2.89 9.44
CA GLU A 195 18.13 -3.52 8.23
C GLU A 195 17.09 -3.79 7.13
N LEU A 196 15.79 -3.79 7.46
CA LEU A 196 14.71 -4.00 6.50
C LEU A 196 14.08 -2.70 6.00
N ALA A 197 14.33 -1.58 6.68
CA ALA A 197 13.76 -0.29 6.34
C ALA A 197 14.39 0.34 5.10
N ASP A 198 13.59 1.13 4.38
CA ASP A 198 14.09 2.02 3.33
C ASP A 198 14.68 3.30 3.93
N VAL A 199 14.08 3.79 5.01
CA VAL A 199 14.49 5.01 5.72
C VAL A 199 14.52 4.74 7.22
N VAL A 200 15.61 5.16 7.87
CA VAL A 200 15.71 5.22 9.33
C VAL A 200 15.64 6.69 9.73
N LEU A 201 14.63 7.05 10.53
CA LEU A 201 14.46 8.41 11.02
C LEU A 201 15.53 8.72 12.07
N PRO A 202 15.99 9.97 12.16
CA PRO A 202 17.06 10.35 13.08
C PRO A 202 16.59 10.48 14.55
N GLU A 203 15.28 10.53 14.78
CA GLU A 203 14.67 10.74 16.09
C GLU A 203 13.81 9.53 16.47
N PRO A 204 13.66 9.23 17.77
CA PRO A 204 12.85 8.12 18.25
C PRO A 204 11.35 8.45 18.25
N ALA A 205 10.53 7.41 18.22
CA ALA A 205 9.09 7.42 18.47
C ALA A 205 8.39 8.65 17.85
N GLY A 206 7.51 9.29 18.63
CA GLY A 206 6.70 10.41 18.17
C GLY A 206 7.53 11.58 17.61
N ALA A 207 8.76 11.78 18.08
CA ALA A 207 9.65 12.82 17.55
C ALA A 207 10.07 12.54 16.10
N GLY A 208 10.44 11.29 15.80
CA GLY A 208 10.67 10.82 14.44
C GLY A 208 9.44 11.00 13.56
N MET A 209 8.28 10.59 14.06
CA MET A 209 7.01 10.68 13.32
C MET A 209 6.62 12.10 12.95
N ARG A 210 6.83 13.08 13.85
CA ARG A 210 6.61 14.50 13.53
C ARG A 210 7.50 14.97 12.38
N GLY A 211 8.76 14.54 12.35
CA GLY A 211 9.68 14.81 11.25
C GLY A 211 9.21 14.20 9.94
N LEU A 212 8.86 12.90 9.96
CA LEU A 212 8.32 12.19 8.80
C LEU A 212 7.08 12.87 8.24
N ILE A 213 6.10 13.20 9.10
CA ILE A 213 4.85 13.86 8.69
C ILE A 213 5.14 15.20 8.01
N ARG A 214 6.01 16.03 8.59
CA ARG A 214 6.42 17.30 8.00
C ARG A 214 7.01 17.10 6.61
N ASP A 215 7.89 16.12 6.45
CA ASP A 215 8.56 15.83 5.19
C ASP A 215 7.56 15.33 4.14
N LEU A 216 6.61 14.46 4.51
CA LEU A 216 5.52 14.01 3.63
C LEU A 216 4.62 15.15 3.17
N ILE A 217 4.24 16.05 4.08
CA ILE A 217 3.44 17.25 3.72
C ILE A 217 4.21 18.15 2.74
N ALA A 218 5.53 18.25 2.90
CA ALA A 218 6.40 19.01 2.00
C ALA A 218 6.68 18.31 0.66
N GLY A 219 6.18 17.09 0.44
CA GLY A 219 6.49 16.30 -0.75
C GLY A 219 7.92 15.75 -0.77
N GLN A 220 8.56 15.67 0.39
CA GLN A 220 9.95 15.28 0.55
C GLN A 220 10.04 13.85 1.08
N VAL A 221 10.89 13.05 0.44
CA VAL A 221 11.36 11.78 0.98
C VAL A 221 12.87 11.84 1.02
N GLY A 222 13.42 11.64 2.22
CA GLY A 222 14.87 11.67 2.44
C GLY A 222 15.60 10.57 1.66
N THR A 223 16.92 10.50 1.85
CA THR A 223 17.72 9.42 1.28
C THR A 223 17.17 8.07 1.73
N ARG A 224 16.82 7.23 0.76
CA ARG A 224 16.30 5.89 0.99
C ARG A 224 17.25 4.83 0.47
N ARG A 225 17.17 3.64 1.05
CA ARG A 225 17.74 2.44 0.45
C ARG A 225 17.01 2.12 -0.85
N VAL A 226 17.78 1.83 -1.89
CA VAL A 226 17.21 1.34 -3.15
C VAL A 226 16.94 -0.16 -3.01
N ARG A 227 15.70 -0.58 -3.30
CA ARG A 227 15.29 -1.98 -3.35
C ARG A 227 15.66 -2.58 -4.71
N PRO A 228 16.61 -3.55 -4.78
CA PRO A 228 17.02 -4.15 -6.05
C PRO A 228 15.86 -4.77 -6.83
N GLU A 229 14.90 -5.37 -6.14
CA GLU A 229 13.69 -5.99 -6.70
C GLU A 229 12.70 -4.98 -7.30
N ARG A 230 12.89 -3.68 -7.06
CA ARG A 230 12.08 -2.59 -7.65
C ARG A 230 12.78 -1.85 -8.79
N ARG A 231 13.92 -2.36 -9.27
CA ARG A 231 14.60 -1.81 -10.44
C ARG A 231 14.01 -2.42 -11.71
N LEU A 232 13.71 -1.58 -12.70
CA LEU A 232 13.30 -2.01 -14.02
C LEU A 232 14.53 -2.40 -14.84
N SER A 233 14.50 -3.57 -15.47
CA SER A 233 15.56 -4.03 -16.36
C SER A 233 15.27 -3.60 -17.80
N LEU A 234 15.98 -2.59 -18.29
CA LEU A 234 15.73 -1.99 -19.60
C LEU A 234 16.75 -2.44 -20.67
N GLY A 235 17.47 -3.53 -20.42
CA GLY A 235 18.44 -4.12 -21.34
C GLY A 235 19.88 -4.03 -20.84
N TRP A 236 20.82 -3.94 -21.77
CA TRP A 236 22.27 -4.03 -21.50
C TRP A 236 23.01 -2.80 -22.02
N ARG A 237 23.99 -2.32 -21.25
CA ARG A 237 24.95 -1.30 -21.66
C ARG A 237 25.98 -1.89 -22.62
N SER A 238 26.74 -1.01 -23.28
CA SER A 238 27.81 -1.42 -24.22
C SER A 238 28.90 -2.27 -23.57
N ASP A 239 29.07 -2.17 -22.25
CA ASP A 239 30.01 -2.95 -21.44
C ASP A 239 29.41 -4.27 -20.90
N GLN A 240 28.25 -4.69 -21.40
CA GLN A 240 27.52 -5.89 -20.98
C GLN A 240 27.03 -5.86 -19.52
N THR A 241 26.95 -4.69 -18.88
CA THR A 241 26.26 -4.54 -17.60
C THR A 241 24.77 -4.22 -17.81
N PRO A 242 23.86 -4.67 -16.94
CA PRO A 242 22.44 -4.38 -17.10
C PRO A 242 22.14 -2.89 -16.91
N PHE A 243 21.29 -2.32 -17.77
CA PHE A 243 20.76 -0.97 -17.59
C PHE A 243 19.52 -1.04 -16.71
N LEU A 244 19.72 -0.70 -15.43
CA LEU A 244 18.68 -0.74 -14.40
C LEU A 244 18.21 0.67 -14.08
N LEU A 245 16.89 0.87 -14.06
CA LEU A 245 16.25 2.12 -13.66
C LEU A 245 15.50 1.92 -12.34
N ASP A 246 15.68 2.80 -11.37
CA ASP A 246 14.92 2.73 -10.12
C ASP A 246 13.48 3.19 -10.38
N SER A 247 12.49 2.33 -10.13
CA SER A 247 11.07 2.66 -10.34
C SER A 247 10.64 3.91 -9.58
N TRP A 248 11.25 4.18 -8.43
CA TRP A 248 10.94 5.38 -7.65
C TRP A 248 11.28 6.69 -8.36
N GLN A 249 12.34 6.71 -9.18
CA GLN A 249 12.67 7.88 -9.99
C GLN A 249 11.58 8.19 -11.02
N LEU A 250 10.74 7.20 -11.32
CA LEU A 250 9.67 7.29 -12.28
C LEU A 250 8.36 7.81 -11.63
N ILE A 251 8.00 7.32 -10.45
CA ILE A 251 6.61 7.36 -9.91
C ILE A 251 6.03 8.77 -9.66
N ASP A 252 6.86 9.80 -9.47
CA ASP A 252 6.40 11.20 -9.35
C ASP A 252 6.71 12.07 -10.58
N GLY A 253 7.27 11.50 -11.65
CA GLY A 253 7.74 12.23 -12.83
C GLY A 253 6.84 12.09 -14.06
N VAL A 254 7.00 13.03 -15.00
CA VAL A 254 6.48 12.90 -16.37
C VAL A 254 7.66 12.59 -17.28
N TRP A 255 7.58 11.46 -17.99
CA TRP A 255 8.65 10.96 -18.83
C TRP A 255 8.23 10.98 -20.30
N GLY A 256 9.12 11.45 -21.17
CA GLY A 256 8.92 11.46 -22.62
C GLY A 256 9.86 10.48 -23.32
N ILE A 257 9.33 9.67 -24.23
CA ILE A 257 10.11 8.81 -25.12
C ILE A 257 10.00 9.39 -26.53
N SER A 258 11.11 9.89 -27.07
CA SER A 258 11.17 10.52 -28.40
C SER A 258 12.20 9.84 -29.31
N GLY A 259 11.94 9.86 -30.61
CA GLY A 259 12.80 9.24 -31.61
C GLY A 259 12.09 9.09 -32.95
N ASP A 260 12.86 8.79 -34.00
CA ASP A 260 12.33 8.62 -35.36
C ASP A 260 11.35 7.43 -35.46
N SER A 261 10.59 7.37 -36.55
CA SER A 261 9.75 6.20 -36.83
C SER A 261 10.62 4.93 -36.88
N ALA A 262 10.09 3.82 -36.37
CA ALA A 262 10.78 2.54 -36.23
C ALA A 262 12.06 2.54 -35.36
N SER A 263 12.30 3.57 -34.54
CA SER A 263 13.45 3.62 -33.63
C SER A 263 13.31 2.75 -32.37
N GLY A 264 12.20 2.02 -32.20
CA GLY A 264 11.92 1.19 -31.02
C GLY A 264 11.24 1.91 -29.85
N LYS A 265 10.58 3.06 -30.08
CA LYS A 265 9.85 3.81 -29.03
C LYS A 265 8.77 2.97 -28.34
N SER A 266 7.84 2.41 -29.13
CA SER A 266 6.75 1.57 -28.60
C SER A 266 7.29 0.33 -27.89
N TRP A 267 8.41 -0.22 -28.40
CA TRP A 267 9.11 -1.33 -27.74
C TRP A 267 9.65 -0.94 -26.36
N LEU A 268 10.34 0.20 -26.24
CA LEU A 268 10.85 0.68 -24.95
C LEU A 268 9.71 1.02 -23.99
N GLY A 269 8.66 1.69 -24.48
CA GLY A 269 7.46 1.97 -23.69
C GLY A 269 6.78 0.69 -23.21
N GLY A 270 6.70 -0.33 -24.07
CA GLY A 270 6.15 -1.64 -23.75
C GLY A 270 6.98 -2.38 -22.69
N LEU A 271 8.31 -2.35 -22.80
CA LEU A 271 9.21 -2.93 -21.81
C LEU A 271 9.08 -2.25 -20.44
N ILE A 272 9.03 -0.91 -20.41
CA ILE A 272 8.81 -0.16 -19.16
C ILE A 272 7.44 -0.53 -18.56
N ALA A 273 6.40 -0.59 -19.40
CA ALA A 273 5.06 -0.97 -18.97
C ALA A 273 5.02 -2.38 -18.37
N GLU A 274 5.60 -3.37 -19.05
CA GLU A 274 5.70 -4.75 -18.59
C GLU A 274 6.40 -4.85 -17.23
N GLU A 275 7.55 -4.21 -17.07
CA GLU A 275 8.32 -4.22 -15.82
C GLU A 275 7.55 -3.57 -14.66
N ILE A 276 6.90 -2.42 -14.91
CA ILE A 276 6.08 -1.71 -13.91
C ILE A 276 4.87 -2.55 -13.50
N MET A 277 4.16 -3.13 -14.48
CA MET A 277 3.00 -3.99 -14.24
C MET A 277 3.37 -5.23 -13.44
N THR A 278 4.52 -5.85 -13.74
CA THR A 278 5.04 -7.03 -13.02
C THR A 278 5.37 -6.73 -11.57
N GLN A 279 5.75 -5.48 -11.25
CA GLN A 279 5.95 -5.02 -9.87
C GLN A 279 4.66 -4.71 -9.12
N GLY A 280 3.48 -4.96 -9.72
CA GLY A 280 2.17 -4.79 -9.08
C GLY A 280 1.61 -3.37 -9.17
N TYR A 281 2.20 -2.51 -9.99
CA TYR A 281 1.61 -1.20 -10.28
C TYR A 281 0.53 -1.33 -11.34
N GLN A 282 -0.69 -0.90 -10.99
CA GLN A 282 -1.72 -0.61 -11.95
C GLN A 282 -1.30 0.46 -12.98
N MET A 283 -1.41 0.10 -14.25
CA MET A 283 -1.19 0.99 -15.39
C MET A 283 -2.43 1.08 -16.28
N VAL A 284 -2.69 2.27 -16.82
CA VAL A 284 -3.57 2.47 -17.98
C VAL A 284 -2.72 2.86 -19.17
N ILE A 285 -2.91 2.18 -20.29
CA ILE A 285 -2.23 2.45 -21.56
C ILE A 285 -3.28 2.97 -22.55
N VAL A 286 -3.06 4.17 -23.10
CA VAL A 286 -3.85 4.70 -24.22
C VAL A 286 -3.08 4.38 -25.50
N ASP A 287 -3.60 3.44 -26.27
CA ASP A 287 -2.93 2.83 -27.43
C ASP A 287 -3.70 3.15 -28.72
N PRO A 288 -3.32 4.22 -29.43
CA PRO A 288 -4.01 4.65 -30.64
C PRO A 288 -3.67 3.84 -31.90
N GLU A 289 -2.63 3.02 -31.87
CA GLU A 289 -2.18 2.22 -33.04
C GLU A 289 -2.29 0.71 -32.81
N GLY A 290 -2.48 0.27 -31.56
CA GLY A 290 -2.64 -1.14 -31.20
C GLY A 290 -1.31 -1.86 -30.92
N ASP A 291 -0.24 -1.11 -30.66
CA ASP A 291 1.12 -1.61 -30.46
C ASP A 291 1.29 -2.38 -29.14
N TYR A 292 0.43 -2.09 -28.14
CA TYR A 292 0.56 -2.59 -26.77
C TYR A 292 -0.36 -3.79 -26.48
N ARG A 293 -1.15 -4.25 -27.47
CA ARG A 293 -2.10 -5.37 -27.32
C ARG A 293 -1.49 -6.63 -26.73
N SER A 294 -0.22 -6.92 -27.04
CA SER A 294 0.49 -8.11 -26.55
C SER A 294 0.61 -8.14 -25.02
N LEU A 295 0.65 -6.97 -24.36
CA LEU A 295 0.69 -6.87 -22.90
C LEU A 295 -0.59 -7.39 -22.23
N ALA A 296 -1.69 -7.56 -22.97
CA ALA A 296 -2.89 -8.20 -22.47
C ALA A 296 -2.69 -9.68 -22.07
N ALA A 297 -1.56 -10.29 -22.47
CA ALA A 297 -1.17 -11.61 -22.00
C ALA A 297 -0.68 -11.63 -20.55
N LEU A 298 -0.34 -10.46 -19.97
CA LEU A 298 0.11 -10.36 -18.58
C LEU A 298 -1.06 -10.59 -17.60
N PRO A 299 -0.81 -11.21 -16.43
CA PRO A 299 -1.83 -11.38 -15.41
C PRO A 299 -2.50 -10.06 -15.02
N HIS A 300 -3.80 -10.13 -14.69
CA HIS A 300 -4.58 -8.97 -14.25
C HIS A 300 -4.58 -7.79 -15.24
N THR A 301 -4.47 -8.06 -16.54
CA THR A 301 -4.49 -7.04 -17.60
C THR A 301 -5.69 -7.25 -18.52
N MET A 302 -6.41 -6.17 -18.83
CA MET A 302 -7.58 -6.20 -19.71
C MET A 302 -7.36 -5.32 -20.93
N LEU A 303 -7.65 -5.87 -22.11
CA LEU A 303 -7.76 -5.12 -23.35
C LEU A 303 -9.19 -4.58 -23.50
N VAL A 304 -9.33 -3.28 -23.72
CA VAL A 304 -10.60 -2.57 -23.90
C VAL A 304 -10.56 -1.84 -25.23
N GLY A 305 -11.59 -1.99 -26.07
CA GLY A 305 -11.58 -1.50 -27.45
C GLY A 305 -10.80 -2.43 -28.40
N GLY A 306 -10.64 -2.05 -29.66
CA GLY A 306 -10.08 -2.90 -30.71
C GLY A 306 -11.12 -3.47 -31.69
N ARG A 307 -10.68 -4.29 -32.66
CA ARG A 307 -11.54 -4.78 -33.76
C ARG A 307 -12.69 -5.67 -33.28
N ASP A 308 -12.45 -6.42 -32.21
CA ASP A 308 -13.33 -7.50 -31.74
C ASP A 308 -13.88 -7.24 -30.33
N THR A 309 -13.64 -6.05 -29.79
CA THR A 309 -13.91 -5.68 -28.40
C THR A 309 -14.57 -4.32 -28.36
N GLN A 310 -15.76 -4.25 -27.77
CA GLN A 310 -16.51 -3.01 -27.69
C GLN A 310 -15.77 -1.99 -26.80
N LEU A 311 -15.57 -0.79 -27.33
CA LEU A 311 -15.06 0.32 -26.53
C LEU A 311 -16.05 0.64 -25.42
N GLN A 312 -15.56 0.58 -24.18
CA GLN A 312 -16.36 0.86 -22.99
C GLN A 312 -16.54 2.37 -22.81
N ARG A 313 -17.58 2.79 -22.11
CA ARG A 313 -17.72 4.22 -21.77
C ARG A 313 -16.61 4.60 -20.79
N VAL A 314 -16.20 5.86 -20.79
CA VAL A 314 -15.19 6.37 -19.85
C VAL A 314 -15.55 6.00 -18.40
N GLY A 315 -16.82 6.14 -18.00
CA GLY A 315 -17.25 5.76 -16.65
C GLY A 315 -17.05 4.27 -16.32
N ASP A 316 -17.19 3.38 -17.29
CA ASP A 316 -16.95 1.94 -17.11
C ASP A 316 -15.44 1.68 -16.94
N VAL A 317 -14.58 2.37 -17.71
CA VAL A 317 -13.11 2.33 -17.56
C VAL A 317 -12.68 2.82 -16.18
N ILE A 318 -13.24 3.93 -15.70
CA ILE A 318 -12.97 4.46 -14.36
C ILE A 318 -13.39 3.46 -13.28
N THR A 319 -14.57 2.83 -13.44
CA THR A 319 -15.06 1.81 -12.50
C THR A 319 -14.09 0.61 -12.43
N LEU A 320 -13.57 0.15 -13.57
CA LEU A 320 -12.56 -0.91 -13.61
C LEU A 320 -11.26 -0.48 -12.94
N CYS A 321 -10.77 0.73 -13.20
CA CYS A 321 -9.58 1.26 -12.54
C CYS A 321 -9.74 1.30 -11.02
N GLU A 322 -10.90 1.74 -10.54
CA GLU A 322 -11.19 1.93 -9.11
C GLU A 322 -11.32 0.59 -8.37
N TYR A 323 -12.06 -0.38 -8.93
CA TYR A 323 -12.46 -1.58 -8.17
C TYR A 323 -11.80 -2.88 -8.61
N ALA A 324 -11.38 -3.03 -9.87
CA ALA A 324 -10.97 -4.33 -10.41
C ALA A 324 -9.48 -4.66 -10.21
N ARG A 325 -8.68 -3.72 -9.65
CA ARG A 325 -7.21 -3.85 -9.47
C ARG A 325 -6.50 -4.45 -10.69
N CYS A 326 -6.92 -4.04 -11.88
CA CYS A 326 -6.38 -4.54 -13.15
C CYS A 326 -5.69 -3.41 -13.93
N ASN A 327 -4.71 -3.80 -14.74
CA ASN A 327 -4.16 -2.93 -15.78
C ASN A 327 -5.13 -2.85 -16.95
N LEU A 328 -5.20 -1.69 -17.61
CA LEU A 328 -6.08 -1.49 -18.76
C LEU A 328 -5.28 -1.05 -19.97
N ILE A 329 -5.47 -1.73 -21.09
CA ILE A 329 -4.96 -1.33 -22.39
C ILE A 329 -6.17 -0.85 -23.19
N ILE A 330 -6.20 0.44 -23.47
CA ILE A 330 -7.26 1.10 -24.22
C ILE A 330 -6.83 1.17 -25.68
N ASP A 331 -7.29 0.21 -26.46
CA ASP A 331 -7.01 0.11 -27.89
C ASP A 331 -8.01 0.94 -28.69
N LEU A 332 -7.49 2.01 -29.29
CA LEU A 332 -8.25 2.97 -30.09
C LEU A 332 -7.93 2.84 -31.58
N SER A 333 -7.23 1.79 -32.02
CA SER A 333 -6.65 1.70 -33.37
C SER A 333 -7.68 1.61 -34.50
N TRP A 334 -8.93 1.31 -34.17
CA TRP A 334 -10.03 1.20 -35.13
C TRP A 334 -10.95 2.42 -35.12
N MET A 335 -10.70 3.38 -34.24
CA MET A 335 -11.52 4.57 -34.10
C MET A 335 -11.12 5.66 -35.10
N PRO A 336 -12.09 6.38 -35.69
CA PRO A 336 -11.80 7.61 -36.41
C PRO A 336 -11.06 8.62 -35.51
N ILE A 337 -10.09 9.35 -36.09
CA ILE A 337 -9.19 10.26 -35.35
C ILE A 337 -9.97 11.25 -34.46
N ALA A 338 -11.04 11.85 -34.97
CA ALA A 338 -11.84 12.81 -34.20
C ALA A 338 -12.51 12.18 -32.97
N GLU A 339 -13.04 10.96 -33.10
CA GLU A 339 -13.69 10.24 -32.00
C GLU A 339 -12.66 9.76 -30.98
N ARG A 340 -11.51 9.26 -31.46
CA ARG A 340 -10.35 8.88 -30.66
C ARG A 340 -9.89 10.02 -29.77
N ASN A 341 -9.63 11.19 -30.35
CA ASN A 341 -9.15 12.36 -29.61
C ASN A 341 -10.17 12.81 -28.55
N ALA A 342 -11.46 12.86 -28.91
CA ALA A 342 -12.53 13.20 -27.98
C ALA A 342 -12.68 12.18 -26.83
N PHE A 343 -12.47 10.89 -27.11
CA PHE A 343 -12.47 9.85 -26.08
C PHE A 343 -11.28 9.99 -25.13
N THR A 344 -10.06 10.12 -25.68
CA THR A 344 -8.83 10.28 -24.89
C THR A 344 -8.93 11.48 -23.97
N GLU A 345 -9.39 12.64 -24.45
CA GLU A 345 -9.52 13.83 -23.61
C GLU A 345 -10.46 13.60 -22.41
N ARG A 346 -11.64 13.01 -22.64
CA ARG A 346 -12.59 12.69 -21.56
C ARG A 346 -12.01 11.66 -20.60
N LEU A 347 -11.31 10.65 -21.11
CA LEU A 347 -10.66 9.63 -20.30
C LEU A 347 -9.60 10.25 -19.39
N LEU A 348 -8.73 11.10 -19.93
CA LEU A 348 -7.67 11.75 -19.16
C LEU A 348 -8.22 12.61 -18.03
N ARG A 349 -9.23 13.45 -18.31
CA ARG A 349 -9.90 14.26 -17.28
C ARG A 349 -10.45 13.37 -16.16
N ALA A 350 -11.13 12.29 -16.52
CA ALA A 350 -11.71 11.37 -15.55
C ALA A 350 -10.64 10.58 -14.76
N LEU A 351 -9.52 10.21 -15.38
CA LEU A 351 -8.39 9.57 -14.70
C LEU A 351 -7.67 10.52 -13.74
N LEU A 352 -7.56 11.81 -14.09
CA LEU A 352 -7.03 12.83 -13.17
C LEU A 352 -7.92 12.93 -11.93
N ASP A 353 -9.23 13.03 -12.11
CA ASP A 353 -10.18 13.05 -11.00
C ASP A 353 -10.07 11.77 -10.14
N LEU A 354 -9.96 10.59 -10.76
CA LEU A 354 -9.75 9.33 -10.04
C LEU A 354 -8.45 9.33 -9.22
N ARG A 355 -7.33 9.80 -9.81
CA ARG A 355 -6.03 9.87 -9.13
C ARG A 355 -6.09 10.77 -7.89
N THR A 356 -6.84 11.89 -7.94
CA THR A 356 -7.00 12.75 -6.75
C THR A 356 -7.73 12.06 -5.59
N ARG A 357 -8.59 11.07 -5.87
CA ARG A 357 -9.37 10.35 -4.86
C ARG A 357 -8.66 9.14 -4.29
N CYS A 358 -8.04 8.33 -5.15
CA CYS A 358 -7.50 7.02 -4.75
C CYS A 358 -6.08 6.73 -5.26
N ASN A 359 -5.41 7.71 -5.89
CA ASN A 359 -4.08 7.58 -6.50
C ASN A 359 -3.95 6.44 -7.53
N ARG A 360 -5.09 6.08 -8.16
CA ARG A 360 -5.15 5.11 -9.25
C ARG A 360 -5.58 5.77 -10.56
N PRO A 361 -5.10 5.28 -11.72
CA PRO A 361 -4.01 4.31 -11.83
C PRO A 361 -2.70 4.93 -11.33
N HIS A 362 -1.75 4.09 -10.93
CA HIS A 362 -0.44 4.59 -10.52
C HIS A 362 0.29 5.17 -11.73
N TRP A 363 0.10 4.54 -12.89
CA TRP A 363 0.75 4.89 -14.13
C TRP A 363 -0.22 5.10 -15.28
N LEU A 364 0.12 6.05 -16.14
CA LEU A 364 -0.56 6.31 -17.39
C LEU A 364 0.50 6.37 -18.51
N LEU A 365 0.39 5.47 -19.48
CA LEU A 365 1.16 5.50 -20.71
C LEU A 365 0.25 6.03 -21.82
N ILE A 366 0.68 7.07 -22.52
CA ILE A 366 -0.02 7.61 -23.69
C ILE A 366 0.94 7.49 -24.86
N ASP A 367 0.55 6.71 -25.86
CA ASP A 367 1.32 6.61 -27.09
C ASP A 367 0.84 7.63 -28.14
N GLU A 368 1.71 7.95 -29.10
CA GLU A 368 1.47 8.93 -30.18
C GLU A 368 0.86 10.26 -29.69
N VAL A 369 1.42 10.79 -28.60
CA VAL A 369 1.00 12.06 -27.97
C VAL A 369 0.92 13.19 -29.00
N GLN A 370 1.86 13.26 -29.95
CA GLN A 370 1.87 14.25 -31.04
C GLN A 370 0.60 14.23 -31.91
N GLN A 371 -0.07 13.10 -32.07
CA GLN A 371 -1.28 12.99 -32.89
C GLN A 371 -2.54 13.43 -32.12
N SER A 372 -2.47 13.42 -30.80
CA SER A 372 -3.62 13.65 -29.91
C SER A 372 -3.70 15.11 -29.43
N TYR A 373 -2.61 15.90 -29.53
CA TYR A 373 -2.47 17.19 -28.82
C TYR A 373 -1.86 18.35 -29.62
N ALA A 374 -2.05 18.41 -30.95
CA ALA A 374 -1.53 19.51 -31.77
C ALA A 374 -1.98 20.92 -31.33
N ASP A 375 -3.07 21.03 -30.55
CA ASP A 375 -3.67 22.31 -30.12
C ASP A 375 -3.68 22.53 -28.58
N TRP A 376 -2.93 21.75 -27.79
CA TRP A 376 -2.85 21.92 -26.33
C TRP A 376 -1.94 23.12 -25.99
N THR A 377 -2.49 24.34 -26.03
CA THR A 377 -1.87 25.51 -25.39
C THR A 377 -2.04 25.38 -23.86
N ASP A 378 -0.93 25.48 -23.13
CA ASP A 378 -0.80 25.46 -21.66
C ASP A 378 -2.00 26.12 -20.93
N PRO A 379 -2.58 25.50 -19.88
CA PRO A 379 -3.59 26.15 -19.04
C PRO A 379 -3.06 27.31 -18.20
#